data_AF-A0A1J8R0G8-F1
#
_entry.id   AF-A0A1J8R0G8-F1
#
_cell.length_a   1.000
_cell.length_b   1.000
_cell.length_c   1.000
_cell.angle_alpha   90.00
_cell.angle_beta   90.00
_cell.angle_gamma   90.00
#
_symmetry.space_group_name_H-M   'P 1'
#
loop_
_entity.id
_entity.type
_entity.pdbx_description
1 polymer ?
#
loop_
_entity_poly.entity_id
_entity_poly.type
_entity_poly.pdbx_seq_one_letter_code
_entity_poly.pdbx_strand_id
1 'polypeptide(L)'
;MCISKQDDFPDLIGDLSDVYRCTMVSKSYGKIEVAVKSLRTLDLSKARVKALRKMIYREVRAWATLHHKNILRFFGTTSGFGPLPAFVTPWMDHGSLTNYLSHEFFKLSNGDRFILVVHGKHVIHGNLTAHNVLIDRRGDVYVTDFGLSAILAECDNLPFDAHHPGSIRCAAPELINLLTDEEAGKPTTCSDVYSFGSVALEVLSGEPPYYWLEDLLHVMSARYNGVQPLASNSSIDKQYVPFLEECWSRPLERLTVDCILSYVRSALPS
;
A
#
# COMPACT_ATOMS: atom_id res chain seq x y z
N MET A 1 26.18 -8.19 4.53
CA MET A 1 25.43 -7.04 5.06
C MET A 1 25.33 -7.22 6.56
N CYS A 2 25.66 -6.21 7.35
CA CYS A 2 25.52 -6.25 8.80
C CYS A 2 24.39 -5.30 9.18
N ILE A 3 23.42 -5.77 9.96
CA ILE A 3 22.28 -4.98 10.42
C ILE A 3 22.30 -4.97 11.93
N SER A 4 22.15 -3.78 12.51
CA SER A 4 22.11 -3.56 13.95
C SER A 4 20.87 -2.74 14.29
N LYS A 5 20.10 -3.17 15.28
CA LYS A 5 18.95 -2.41 15.78
C LYS A 5 19.42 -1.11 16.41
N GLN A 6 18.64 -0.04 16.24
CA GLN A 6 18.89 1.20 16.99
C GLN A 6 18.26 1.16 18.39
N ASP A 7 17.13 0.46 18.53
CA ASP A 7 16.43 0.22 19.78
C ASP A 7 15.96 -1.25 19.86
N ASP A 8 15.71 -1.74 21.07
CA ASP A 8 15.17 -3.08 21.30
C ASP A 8 13.69 -3.17 20.90
N PHE A 9 12.97 -2.05 20.98
CA PHE A 9 11.55 -1.94 20.62
C PHE A 9 11.35 -1.51 19.16
N PRO A 10 10.25 -1.94 18.51
CA PRO A 10 9.91 -1.46 17.17
C PRO A 10 9.44 0.00 17.20
N ASP A 11 9.86 0.78 16.21
CA ASP A 11 9.40 2.15 15.99
C ASP A 11 7.93 2.20 15.56
N LEU A 12 7.47 1.18 14.81
CA LEU A 12 6.08 1.07 14.37
C LEU A 12 5.55 -0.34 14.61
N ILE A 13 4.37 -0.42 15.20
CA ILE A 13 3.63 -1.65 15.45
C ILE A 13 2.38 -1.61 14.59
N GLY A 14 2.36 -2.40 13.51
CA GLY A 14 1.14 -2.63 12.72
C GLY A 14 0.32 -3.79 13.29
N ASP A 15 -0.70 -4.26 12.57
CA ASP A 15 -1.52 -5.39 13.03
C ASP A 15 -0.74 -6.72 12.98
N LEU A 16 -0.10 -6.99 11.83
CA LEU A 16 0.59 -8.26 11.55
C LEU A 16 2.10 -8.12 11.39
N SER A 17 2.66 -6.95 11.69
CA SER A 17 4.08 -6.71 11.53
C SER A 17 4.61 -5.63 12.46
N ASP A 18 5.89 -5.76 12.79
CA ASP A 18 6.67 -4.77 13.50
C ASP A 18 7.74 -4.19 12.58
N VAL A 19 7.97 -2.88 12.65
CA VAL A 19 9.03 -2.20 11.89
C VAL A 19 10.05 -1.64 12.87
N TYR A 20 11.30 -2.04 12.70
CA TYR A 20 12.42 -1.58 13.49
C TYR A 20 13.31 -0.66 12.65
N ARG A 21 13.69 0.50 13.19
CA ARG A 21 14.75 1.33 12.65
C ARG A 21 16.10 0.70 12.98
N CYS A 22 16.86 0.42 11.93
CA CYS A 22 18.14 -0.26 12.04
C CYS A 22 19.22 0.49 11.27
N THR A 23 20.47 0.23 11.62
CA THR A 23 21.63 0.65 10.84
C THR A 23 22.15 -0.54 10.05
N MET A 24 22.32 -0.34 8.74
CA MET A 24 22.90 -1.32 7.83
C MET A 24 24.28 -0.86 7.36
N VAL A 25 25.27 -1.75 7.47
CA VAL A 25 26.60 -1.58 6.87
C VAL A 25 26.78 -2.57 5.71
N SER A 26 27.03 -2.03 4.52
CA SER A 26 27.23 -2.79 3.28
C SER A 26 28.36 -2.21 2.43
N LYS A 27 29.07 -3.07 1.69
CA LYS A 27 30.13 -2.63 0.75
C LYS A 27 29.59 -1.67 -0.32
N SER A 28 28.36 -1.86 -0.76
CA SER A 28 27.75 -1.09 -1.85
C SER A 28 27.17 0.26 -1.41
N TYR A 29 26.80 0.41 -0.13
CA TYR A 29 26.05 1.57 0.37
C TYR A 29 26.72 2.28 1.54
N GLY A 30 27.84 1.75 2.06
CA GLY A 30 28.41 2.24 3.31
C GLY A 30 27.49 1.95 4.49
N LYS A 31 27.34 2.94 5.37
CA LYS A 31 26.47 2.90 6.55
C LYS A 31 25.21 3.71 6.26
N ILE A 32 24.05 3.07 6.23
CA ILE A 32 22.75 3.72 5.99
C ILE A 32 21.69 3.25 6.99
N GLU A 33 20.66 4.08 7.19
CA GLU A 33 19.48 3.71 7.96
C GLU A 33 18.53 2.86 7.10
N VAL A 34 17.97 1.82 7.72
CA VAL A 34 17.05 0.88 7.08
C VAL A 34 15.86 0.60 7.99
N ALA A 35 14.72 0.33 7.39
CA ALA A 35 13.58 -0.28 8.04
C ALA A 35 13.72 -1.80 7.97
N VAL A 36 13.53 -2.48 9.10
CA VAL A 36 13.44 -3.94 9.17
C VAL A 36 12.02 -4.31 9.58
N LYS A 37 11.23 -4.78 8.62
CA LYS A 37 9.83 -5.19 8.83
C LYS A 37 9.77 -6.69 9.13
N SER A 38 9.37 -7.04 10.33
CA SER A 38 9.19 -8.42 10.79
C SER A 38 7.72 -8.79 10.77
N LEU A 39 7.38 -9.92 10.12
CA LEU A 39 6.02 -10.43 10.12
C LEU A 39 5.75 -11.26 11.37
N ARG A 40 4.56 -11.09 11.94
CA ARG A 40 4.04 -11.90 13.04
C ARG A 40 3.10 -12.97 12.50
N THR A 41 3.03 -14.08 13.20
CA THR A 41 2.05 -15.15 12.98
C THR A 41 1.70 -15.76 14.33
N LEU A 42 0.43 -16.11 14.50
CA LEU A 42 -0.07 -16.73 15.73
C LEU A 42 0.31 -18.22 15.82
N ASP A 43 0.48 -18.90 14.68
CA ASP A 43 0.87 -20.32 14.62
C ASP A 43 2.37 -20.49 14.35
N LEU A 44 3.10 -20.87 15.41
CA LEU A 44 4.55 -21.15 15.37
C LEU A 44 4.88 -22.62 15.04
N SER A 45 3.91 -23.40 14.57
CA SER A 45 4.15 -24.78 14.14
C SER A 45 5.23 -24.83 13.04
N LYS A 46 6.09 -25.85 13.11
CA LYS A 46 7.19 -26.02 12.13
C LYS A 46 6.66 -26.08 10.69
N ALA A 47 5.49 -26.69 10.50
CA ALA A 47 4.84 -26.80 9.20
C ALA A 47 4.42 -25.41 8.67
N ARG A 48 3.74 -24.61 9.50
CA ARG A 48 3.28 -23.26 9.13
C ARG A 48 4.43 -22.30 8.87
N VAL A 49 5.41 -22.25 9.77
CA VAL A 49 6.62 -21.42 9.60
C VAL A 49 7.37 -21.80 8.32
N LYS A 50 7.46 -23.09 7.98
CA LYS A 50 8.07 -23.55 6.71
C LYS A 50 7.28 -23.11 5.49
N ALA A 51 5.95 -23.18 5.54
CA ALA A 51 5.08 -22.72 4.46
C ALA A 51 5.19 -21.21 4.24
N LEU A 52 5.09 -20.40 5.31
CA LEU A 52 5.24 -18.95 5.26
C LEU A 52 6.62 -18.53 4.73
N ARG A 53 7.69 -19.20 5.16
CA ARG A 53 9.04 -18.96 4.61
C ARG A 53 9.10 -19.18 3.10
N LYS A 54 8.48 -20.25 2.59
CA LYS A 54 8.44 -20.52 1.14
C LYS A 54 7.71 -19.41 0.39
N MET A 55 6.61 -18.91 0.93
CA MET A 55 5.88 -17.78 0.34
C MET A 55 6.71 -16.49 0.38
N ILE A 56 7.30 -16.15 1.53
CA ILE A 56 8.20 -14.99 1.68
C ILE A 56 9.28 -15.00 0.59
N TYR A 57 9.95 -16.12 0.37
CA TYR A 57 11.00 -16.20 -0.67
C TYR A 57 10.47 -15.99 -2.10
N ARG A 58 9.23 -16.40 -2.38
CA ARG A 58 8.60 -16.17 -3.70
C ARG A 58 8.33 -14.68 -3.91
N GLU A 59 7.73 -14.03 -2.93
CA GLU A 59 7.35 -12.62 -3.02
C GLU A 59 8.58 -11.69 -2.98
N VAL A 60 9.58 -12.04 -2.17
CA VAL A 60 10.90 -11.37 -2.17
C VAL A 60 11.51 -11.36 -3.56
N ARG A 61 11.43 -12.48 -4.30
CA ARG A 61 11.96 -12.54 -5.66
C ARG A 61 11.18 -11.62 -6.60
N ALA A 62 9.86 -11.55 -6.48
CA ALA A 62 9.04 -10.65 -7.28
C ALA A 62 9.43 -9.18 -7.01
N TRP A 63 9.40 -8.75 -5.75
CA TRP A 63 9.74 -7.37 -5.38
C TRP A 63 11.19 -7.01 -5.72
N ALA A 64 12.15 -7.92 -5.52
CA ALA A 64 13.56 -7.68 -5.85
C ALA A 64 13.82 -7.42 -7.34
N THR A 65 12.94 -7.87 -8.23
CA THR A 65 13.04 -7.60 -9.69
C THR A 65 12.44 -6.26 -10.11
N LEU A 66 11.74 -5.57 -9.21
CA LEU A 66 11.10 -4.29 -9.52
C LEU A 66 12.11 -3.15 -9.39
N HIS A 67 12.34 -2.44 -10.49
CA HIS A 67 13.23 -1.29 -10.54
C HIS A 67 12.53 -0.10 -11.18
N HIS A 68 12.06 0.82 -10.32
CA HIS A 68 11.45 2.07 -10.74
C HIS A 68 11.76 3.17 -9.72
N LYS A 69 11.81 4.43 -10.14
CA LYS A 69 12.16 5.58 -9.29
C LYS A 69 11.22 5.80 -8.10
N ASN A 70 10.01 5.23 -8.15
CA ASN A 70 8.96 5.38 -7.14
C ASN A 70 8.43 4.04 -6.61
N ILE A 71 9.20 2.97 -6.81
CA ILE A 71 9.01 1.71 -6.11
C ILE A 71 10.10 1.66 -5.04
N LEU A 72 9.71 1.37 -3.80
CA LEU A 72 10.65 1.26 -2.69
C LEU A 72 11.66 0.16 -2.99
N ARG A 73 12.94 0.54 -2.96
CA ARG A 73 14.03 -0.41 -3.16
C ARG A 73 14.00 -1.46 -2.05
N PHE A 74 14.04 -2.72 -2.46
CA PHE A 74 14.17 -3.85 -1.56
C PHE A 74 15.65 -4.27 -1.44
N PHE A 75 16.21 -4.28 -0.22
CA PHE A 75 17.61 -4.65 0.00
C PHE A 75 17.83 -6.15 0.23
N GLY A 76 16.81 -6.86 0.70
CA GLY A 76 16.90 -8.28 1.01
C GLY A 76 16.16 -8.64 2.29
N THR A 77 16.46 -9.82 2.82
CA THR A 77 15.91 -10.30 4.09
C THR A 77 16.99 -10.47 5.15
N THR A 78 16.59 -10.41 6.41
CA THR A 78 17.44 -10.69 7.57
C THR A 78 16.73 -11.61 8.57
N SER A 79 17.52 -12.25 9.43
CA SER A 79 17.03 -13.05 10.56
C SER A 79 17.23 -12.31 11.89
N GLY A 80 16.69 -12.84 12.99
CA GLY A 80 16.89 -12.28 14.34
C GLY A 80 15.85 -11.25 14.79
N PHE A 81 14.79 -11.06 14.00
CA PHE A 81 13.66 -10.18 14.32
C PHE A 81 12.36 -10.96 14.59
N GLY A 82 12.44 -12.29 14.68
CA GLY A 82 11.30 -13.18 14.83
C GLY A 82 11.53 -14.55 14.20
N PRO A 83 10.50 -15.40 14.15
CA PRO A 83 10.57 -16.75 13.56
C PRO A 83 10.64 -16.74 12.02
N LEU A 84 10.16 -15.67 11.38
CA LEU A 84 10.14 -15.49 9.94
C LEU A 84 11.27 -14.55 9.49
N PRO A 85 11.78 -14.68 8.24
CA PRO A 85 12.67 -13.69 7.65
C PRO A 85 12.01 -12.32 7.64
N ALA A 86 12.73 -11.31 8.11
CA ALA A 86 12.31 -9.91 8.09
C ALA A 86 12.78 -9.21 6.82
N PHE A 87 12.00 -8.27 6.32
CA PHE A 87 12.23 -7.50 5.10
C PHE A 87 13.10 -6.28 5.40
N VAL A 88 14.07 -5.98 4.53
CA VAL A 88 15.00 -4.85 4.71
C VAL A 88 14.82 -3.86 3.56
N THR A 89 14.45 -2.63 3.90
CA THR A 89 14.23 -1.52 2.96
C THR A 89 14.89 -0.23 3.50
N PRO A 90 15.08 0.82 2.68
CA PRO A 90 15.49 2.13 3.20
C PRO A 90 14.51 2.62 4.28
N TRP A 91 15.03 3.30 5.30
CA TRP A 91 14.18 4.03 6.23
C TRP A 91 13.53 5.23 5.51
N MET A 92 12.26 5.48 5.82
CA MET A 92 11.47 6.56 5.21
C MET A 92 11.07 7.56 6.30
N ASP A 93 11.75 8.72 6.30
CA ASP A 93 11.70 9.69 7.41
C ASP A 93 10.30 10.23 7.69
N HIS A 94 9.48 10.40 6.65
CA HIS A 94 8.13 10.93 6.78
C HIS A 94 7.06 9.83 6.92
N GLY A 95 7.48 8.57 6.98
CA GLY A 95 6.59 7.42 7.19
C GLY A 95 5.65 7.17 6.01
N SER A 96 4.46 6.64 6.32
CA SER A 96 3.41 6.39 5.33
C SER A 96 2.68 7.68 4.95
N LEU A 97 2.07 7.68 3.76
CA LEU A 97 1.27 8.79 3.26
C LEU A 97 0.07 9.06 4.18
N THR A 98 -0.59 8.04 4.72
CA THR A 98 -1.65 8.22 5.72
C THR A 98 -1.16 9.02 6.94
N ASN A 99 -0.01 8.64 7.51
CA ASN A 99 0.56 9.36 8.65
C ASN A 99 0.98 10.77 8.27
N TYR A 100 1.60 10.94 7.11
CA TYR A 100 2.05 12.23 6.61
C TYR A 100 0.88 13.20 6.40
N LEU A 101 -0.21 12.76 5.77
CA LEU A 101 -1.40 13.59 5.55
C LEU A 101 -2.04 14.03 6.86
N SER A 102 -2.05 13.18 7.89
CA SER A 102 -2.59 13.55 9.21
C SER A 102 -1.93 14.78 9.85
N HIS A 103 -0.72 15.14 9.42
CA HIS A 103 0.04 16.28 9.94
C HIS A 103 0.23 17.41 8.93
N GLU A 104 0.35 17.07 7.64
CA GLU A 104 0.76 18.00 6.59
C GLU A 104 -0.37 18.39 5.63
N PHE A 105 -1.56 17.76 5.69
CA PHE A 105 -2.63 17.95 4.71
C PHE A 105 -2.98 19.43 4.44
N PHE A 106 -3.18 20.22 5.48
CA PHE A 106 -3.54 21.64 5.36
C PHE A 106 -2.40 22.55 4.87
N LYS A 107 -1.15 22.06 4.85
CA LYS A 107 0.02 22.81 4.40
C LYS A 107 0.31 22.60 2.91
N LEU A 108 -0.22 21.54 2.31
CA LEU A 108 0.01 21.18 0.91
C LEU A 108 -1.08 21.77 0.01
N SER A 109 -0.70 22.28 -1.16
CA SER A 109 -1.68 22.63 -2.19
C SER A 109 -2.36 21.37 -2.74
N ASN A 110 -3.52 21.52 -3.39
CA ASN A 110 -4.19 20.39 -4.04
C ASN A 110 -3.31 19.75 -5.14
N GLY A 111 -2.52 20.57 -5.85
CA GLY A 111 -1.56 20.10 -6.85
C GLY A 111 -0.44 19.27 -6.23
N ASP A 112 0.18 19.77 -5.16
CA ASP A 112 1.25 19.04 -4.45
C ASP A 112 0.74 17.70 -3.90
N ARG A 113 -0.47 17.70 -3.34
CA ARG A 113 -1.16 16.49 -2.89
C ARG A 113 -1.31 15.50 -4.05
N PHE A 114 -1.86 15.94 -5.18
CA PHE A 114 -2.10 15.05 -6.31
C PHE A 114 -0.81 14.44 -6.89
N ILE A 115 0.32 15.17 -6.89
CA ILE A 115 1.64 14.65 -7.31
C ILE A 115 2.05 13.42 -6.49
N LEU A 116 1.80 13.42 -5.18
CA LEU A 116 2.22 12.35 -4.26
C LEU A 116 1.65 10.98 -4.66
N VAL A 117 0.54 10.94 -5.41
CA VAL A 117 -0.17 9.68 -5.72
C VAL A 117 0.37 9.02 -6.99
N VAL A 118 0.78 9.83 -7.96
CA VAL A 118 0.86 9.42 -9.38
C VAL A 118 2.10 8.61 -9.69
N HIS A 119 3.12 8.80 -8.88
CA HIS A 119 4.46 8.34 -9.14
C HIS A 119 4.61 6.80 -9.07
N GLY A 120 3.65 6.07 -8.49
CA GLY A 120 3.77 4.63 -8.18
C GLY A 120 3.44 3.59 -9.27
N LYS A 121 2.99 3.94 -10.48
CA LYS A 121 2.35 2.94 -11.38
C LYS A 121 3.22 2.36 -12.49
N HIS A 122 3.73 1.14 -12.30
CA HIS A 122 4.24 0.29 -13.40
C HIS A 122 4.02 -1.22 -13.18
N VAL A 123 3.48 -1.64 -12.02
CA VAL A 123 3.41 -3.05 -11.61
C VAL A 123 2.09 -3.28 -10.88
N ILE A 124 1.48 -4.44 -11.11
CA ILE A 124 0.31 -4.88 -10.34
C ILE A 124 0.73 -5.09 -8.89
N HIS A 125 0.16 -4.32 -7.98
CA HIS A 125 0.41 -4.36 -6.56
C HIS A 125 -0.60 -5.24 -5.81
N GLY A 126 -1.89 -5.06 -6.10
CA GLY A 126 -2.99 -5.80 -5.47
C GLY A 126 -3.27 -5.50 -4.01
N ASN A 127 -2.64 -4.46 -3.45
CA ASN A 127 -2.92 -3.95 -2.11
C ASN A 127 -2.49 -2.48 -2.00
N LEU A 128 -2.77 -1.69 -3.04
CA LEU A 128 -2.38 -0.29 -3.07
C LEU A 128 -3.26 0.49 -2.09
N THR A 129 -2.65 1.06 -1.05
CA THR A 129 -3.30 1.89 -0.02
C THR A 129 -2.36 3.03 0.35
N ALA A 130 -2.85 4.09 1.00
CA ALA A 130 -2.00 5.17 1.47
C ALA A 130 -1.00 4.71 2.57
N HIS A 131 -1.30 3.63 3.30
CA HIS A 131 -0.35 2.99 4.22
C HIS A 131 0.86 2.38 3.49
N ASN A 132 0.66 1.89 2.26
CA ASN A 132 1.70 1.28 1.42
C ASN A 132 2.39 2.28 0.47
N VAL A 133 2.18 3.57 0.68
CA VAL A 133 2.94 4.64 0.04
C VAL A 133 3.78 5.31 1.12
N LEU A 134 5.11 5.26 1.00
CA LEU A 134 6.05 5.85 1.93
C LEU A 134 6.68 7.11 1.35
N ILE A 135 7.12 8.01 2.23
CA ILE A 135 7.68 9.30 1.87
C ILE A 135 9.08 9.45 2.49
N ASP A 136 10.07 9.75 1.66
CA ASP A 136 11.44 9.99 2.13
C ASP A 136 11.63 11.41 2.68
N ARG A 137 12.81 11.70 3.25
CA ARG A 137 13.14 13.03 3.79
C ARG A 137 12.97 14.19 2.80
N ARG A 138 13.08 13.94 1.49
CA ARG A 138 13.01 14.95 0.42
C ARG A 138 11.57 15.18 -0.04
N GLY A 139 10.61 14.38 0.45
CA GLY A 139 9.22 14.40 0.00
C GLY A 139 8.97 13.51 -1.21
N ASP A 140 9.94 12.70 -1.62
CA ASP A 140 9.77 11.75 -2.72
C ASP A 140 8.95 10.55 -2.24
N VAL A 141 8.06 10.05 -3.11
CA VAL A 141 7.09 8.98 -2.80
C VAL A 141 7.50 7.63 -3.37
N TYR A 142 7.26 6.59 -2.58
CA TYR A 142 7.65 5.21 -2.88
C TYR A 142 6.54 4.23 -2.50
N VAL A 143 6.09 3.42 -3.46
CA VAL A 143 5.19 2.30 -3.17
C VAL A 143 5.98 1.15 -2.54
N THR A 144 5.46 0.52 -1.49
CA THR A 144 6.10 -0.58 -0.75
C THR A 144 5.19 -1.79 -0.63
N ASP A 145 5.69 -2.90 -0.10
CA ASP A 145 4.91 -4.07 0.33
C ASP A 145 4.27 -4.88 -0.81
N PHE A 146 4.92 -4.85 -1.98
CA PHE A 146 4.57 -5.69 -3.12
C PHE A 146 4.56 -7.18 -2.73
N GLY A 147 3.45 -7.86 -3.05
CA GLY A 147 3.29 -9.30 -2.82
C GLY A 147 3.16 -9.73 -1.36
N LEU A 148 3.28 -8.82 -0.38
CA LEU A 148 3.15 -9.17 1.04
C LEU A 148 1.73 -9.58 1.42
N SER A 149 0.77 -9.09 0.67
CA SER A 149 -0.64 -9.21 1.00
C SER A 149 -1.14 -10.66 0.97
N ALA A 150 -0.64 -11.49 0.04
CA ALA A 150 -0.87 -12.93 0.03
C ALA A 150 -0.22 -13.66 1.22
N ILE A 151 0.94 -13.19 1.70
CA ILE A 151 1.62 -13.76 2.87
C ILE A 151 0.82 -13.43 4.14
N LEU A 152 0.33 -12.19 4.26
CA LEU A 152 -0.42 -11.73 5.42
C LEU A 152 -1.77 -12.47 5.57
N ALA A 153 -2.46 -12.75 4.46
CA ALA A 153 -3.66 -13.59 4.48
C ALA A 153 -3.39 -14.98 5.08
N GLU A 154 -2.22 -15.55 4.78
CA GLU A 154 -1.74 -16.80 5.36
C GLU A 154 -1.11 -16.63 6.75
N CYS A 155 -0.90 -15.43 7.30
CA CYS A 155 -0.41 -15.34 8.69
C CYS A 155 -1.49 -15.71 9.71
N ASP A 156 -2.76 -15.42 9.39
CA ASP A 156 -3.87 -15.41 10.35
C ASP A 156 -5.11 -16.23 9.94
N ASN A 157 -5.08 -16.94 8.80
CA ASN A 157 -6.22 -17.72 8.27
C ASN A 157 -7.52 -16.91 8.06
N LEU A 158 -7.43 -15.58 8.03
CA LEU A 158 -8.56 -14.70 7.73
C LEU A 158 -8.50 -14.26 6.26
N PRO A 159 -9.67 -13.96 5.64
CA PRO A 159 -9.71 -13.42 4.29
C PRO A 159 -8.84 -12.16 4.16
N PHE A 160 -8.24 -11.97 3.00
CA PHE A 160 -7.36 -10.84 2.64
C PHE A 160 -7.88 -9.47 3.08
N ASP A 161 -9.19 -9.24 2.91
CA ASP A 161 -9.85 -7.99 3.26
C ASP A 161 -9.86 -7.73 4.77
N ALA A 162 -9.76 -8.74 5.63
CA ALA A 162 -9.88 -8.55 7.09
C ALA A 162 -8.65 -7.91 7.77
N HIS A 163 -7.52 -7.77 7.07
CA HIS A 163 -6.22 -7.50 7.71
C HIS A 163 -5.83 -6.03 7.80
N HIS A 164 -6.52 -5.13 7.10
CA HIS A 164 -6.32 -3.69 7.27
C HIS A 164 -7.58 -2.90 6.86
N PRO A 165 -8.12 -2.02 7.73
CA PRO A 165 -9.25 -1.15 7.39
C PRO A 165 -9.03 -0.36 6.09
N GLY A 166 -7.79 0.08 5.84
CA GLY A 166 -7.39 0.78 4.63
C GLY A 166 -7.48 -0.08 3.36
N SER A 167 -7.15 -1.37 3.45
CA SER A 167 -7.26 -2.31 2.32
C SER A 167 -8.71 -2.54 1.91
N ILE A 168 -9.64 -2.70 2.88
CA ILE A 168 -11.08 -2.84 2.59
C ILE A 168 -11.62 -1.60 1.88
N ARG A 169 -11.22 -0.42 2.34
CA ARG A 169 -11.72 0.86 1.79
C ARG A 169 -11.17 1.14 0.39
N CYS A 170 -9.98 0.62 0.06
CA CYS A 170 -9.32 0.86 -1.22
C CYS A 170 -9.50 -0.27 -2.24
N ALA A 171 -9.84 -1.49 -1.85
CA ALA A 171 -9.92 -2.62 -2.76
C ALA A 171 -11.09 -2.47 -3.77
N ALA A 172 -10.84 -2.90 -5.01
CA ALA A 172 -11.87 -2.90 -6.05
C ALA A 172 -13.01 -3.91 -5.72
N PRO A 173 -14.27 -3.63 -6.10
CA PRO A 173 -15.40 -4.50 -5.77
C PRO A 173 -15.28 -5.90 -6.36
N GLU A 174 -14.67 -6.06 -7.54
CA GLU A 174 -14.46 -7.36 -8.17
C GLU A 174 -13.46 -8.27 -7.42
N LEU A 175 -12.68 -7.72 -6.48
CA LEU A 175 -11.81 -8.53 -5.62
C LEU A 175 -12.57 -9.20 -4.46
N ILE A 176 -13.79 -8.73 -4.15
CA ILE A 176 -14.65 -9.29 -3.08
C ILE A 176 -15.51 -10.45 -3.60
N ASN A 177 -15.62 -10.64 -4.92
CA ASN A 177 -16.51 -11.65 -5.51
C ASN A 177 -16.00 -13.08 -5.27
N LEU A 178 -16.30 -13.63 -4.10
CA LEU A 178 -15.96 -14.98 -3.67
C LEU A 178 -16.82 -16.08 -4.33
N LEU A 179 -17.80 -15.72 -5.17
CA LEU A 179 -18.88 -16.62 -5.58
C LEU A 179 -18.93 -16.96 -7.08
N THR A 180 -18.13 -16.34 -7.95
CA THR A 180 -18.21 -16.58 -9.39
C THR A 180 -16.84 -16.46 -10.06
N ASP A 181 -16.30 -17.58 -10.54
CA ASP A 181 -15.07 -17.76 -11.34
C ASP A 181 -13.72 -17.83 -10.60
N GLU A 182 -12.86 -18.76 -11.04
CA GLU A 182 -11.48 -18.98 -10.56
C GLU A 182 -10.52 -17.79 -10.81
N GLU A 183 -10.98 -16.80 -11.58
CA GLU A 183 -10.27 -15.52 -11.81
C GLU A 183 -10.79 -14.37 -10.92
N ALA A 184 -11.97 -14.51 -10.31
CA ALA A 184 -12.46 -13.52 -9.34
C ALA A 184 -11.59 -13.56 -8.07
N GLY A 185 -11.22 -12.39 -7.57
CA GLY A 185 -10.34 -12.25 -6.40
C GLY A 185 -8.84 -12.16 -6.70
N LYS A 186 -8.37 -12.31 -7.95
CA LYS A 186 -6.96 -12.03 -8.29
C LYS A 186 -6.76 -10.55 -8.62
N PRO A 187 -5.77 -9.88 -8.01
CA PRO A 187 -5.41 -8.53 -8.38
C PRO A 187 -5.03 -8.39 -9.86
N THR A 188 -5.50 -7.29 -10.47
CA THR A 188 -5.19 -6.90 -11.85
C THR A 188 -4.76 -5.44 -11.92
N THR A 189 -4.24 -5.02 -13.07
CA THR A 189 -3.98 -3.59 -13.32
C THR A 189 -5.25 -2.76 -13.16
N CYS A 190 -6.41 -3.27 -13.58
CA CYS A 190 -7.69 -2.57 -13.43
C CYS A 190 -8.14 -2.46 -11.96
N SER A 191 -7.87 -3.47 -11.12
CA SER A 191 -8.19 -3.36 -9.69
C SER A 191 -7.27 -2.34 -9.00
N ASP A 192 -6.00 -2.25 -9.39
CA ASP A 192 -5.08 -1.22 -8.87
C ASP A 192 -5.42 0.19 -9.37
N VAL A 193 -6.12 0.33 -10.50
CA VAL A 193 -6.68 1.62 -10.92
C VAL A 193 -7.75 2.10 -9.95
N TYR A 194 -8.64 1.21 -9.52
CA TYR A 194 -9.63 1.54 -8.49
C TYR A 194 -8.96 1.94 -7.18
N SER A 195 -8.02 1.12 -6.69
CA SER A 195 -7.29 1.40 -5.45
C SER A 195 -6.50 2.70 -5.52
N PHE A 196 -5.94 3.03 -6.68
CA PHE A 196 -5.32 4.32 -6.91
C PHE A 196 -6.32 5.48 -6.78
N GLY A 197 -7.52 5.36 -7.36
CA GLY A 197 -8.57 6.37 -7.19
C GLY A 197 -8.92 6.57 -5.72
N SER A 198 -8.96 5.49 -4.95
CA SER A 198 -9.19 5.54 -3.50
C SER A 198 -8.05 6.24 -2.74
N VAL A 199 -6.78 5.96 -3.07
CA VAL A 199 -5.64 6.69 -2.48
C VAL A 199 -5.65 8.16 -2.92
N ALA A 200 -6.00 8.45 -4.18
CA ALA A 200 -6.13 9.81 -4.67
C ALA A 200 -7.22 10.59 -3.93
N LEU A 201 -8.35 9.94 -3.64
CA LEU A 201 -9.39 10.52 -2.79
C LEU A 201 -8.83 10.88 -1.41
N GLU A 202 -8.19 9.94 -0.70
CA GLU A 202 -7.62 10.17 0.64
C GLU A 202 -6.63 11.34 0.65
N VAL A 203 -5.84 11.47 -0.41
CA VAL A 203 -4.86 12.55 -0.56
C VAL A 203 -5.52 13.90 -0.85
N LEU A 204 -6.62 13.92 -1.59
CA LEU A 204 -7.33 15.15 -1.95
C LEU A 204 -8.26 15.62 -0.82
N SER A 205 -8.87 14.71 -0.07
CA SER A 205 -9.84 15.00 1.00
C SER A 205 -9.20 15.05 2.39
N GLY A 206 -8.10 14.32 2.61
CA GLY A 206 -7.52 14.07 3.93
C GLY A 206 -8.27 13.00 4.72
N GLU A 207 -9.29 12.39 4.11
CA GLU A 207 -10.22 11.45 4.73
C GLU A 207 -10.18 10.11 4.00
N PRO A 208 -10.22 8.97 4.72
CA PRO A 208 -10.18 7.67 4.07
C PRO A 208 -11.41 7.45 3.16
N PRO A 209 -11.33 6.57 2.15
CA PRO A 209 -12.48 6.23 1.33
C PRO A 209 -13.62 5.68 2.20
N TYR A 210 -14.87 6.04 1.89
CA TYR A 210 -16.03 5.71 2.71
C TYR A 210 -15.97 6.23 4.16
N TYR A 211 -15.30 7.37 4.43
CA TYR A 211 -15.16 7.90 5.80
C TYR A 211 -16.48 8.07 6.57
N TRP A 212 -17.60 8.25 5.87
CA TRP A 212 -18.95 8.37 6.47
C TRP A 212 -19.55 7.03 6.92
N LEU A 213 -18.87 5.91 6.68
CA LEU A 213 -19.23 4.58 7.14
C LEU A 213 -18.19 4.12 8.16
N GLU A 214 -18.56 4.08 9.43
CA GLU A 214 -17.68 3.65 10.52
C GLU A 214 -17.42 2.14 10.48
N ASP A 215 -18.47 1.34 10.29
CA ASP A 215 -18.40 -0.12 10.25
C ASP A 215 -17.90 -0.64 8.90
N LEU A 216 -16.85 -1.45 8.92
CA LEU A 216 -16.28 -2.10 7.73
C LEU A 216 -17.28 -3.02 7.02
N LEU A 217 -18.25 -3.60 7.72
CA LEU A 217 -19.31 -4.39 7.10
C LEU A 217 -20.24 -3.51 6.25
N HIS A 218 -20.52 -2.28 6.71
CA HIS A 218 -21.26 -1.30 5.90
C HIS A 218 -20.45 -0.86 4.69
N VAL A 219 -19.12 -0.69 4.83
CA VAL A 219 -18.22 -0.40 3.70
C VAL A 219 -18.26 -1.55 2.68
N MET A 220 -18.16 -2.80 3.12
CA MET A 220 -18.25 -3.97 2.23
C MET A 220 -19.59 -4.03 1.50
N SER A 221 -20.70 -3.79 2.22
CA SER A 221 -22.05 -3.74 1.63
C SER A 221 -22.19 -2.60 0.61
N ALA A 222 -21.71 -1.39 0.94
CA ALA A 222 -21.73 -0.25 0.03
C ALA A 222 -20.93 -0.53 -1.25
N ARG A 223 -19.72 -1.09 -1.11
CA ARG A 223 -18.86 -1.54 -2.23
C ARG A 223 -19.57 -2.57 -3.10
N TYR A 224 -20.17 -3.58 -2.49
CA TYR A 224 -20.92 -4.63 -3.20
C TYR A 224 -22.10 -4.06 -4.00
N ASN A 225 -22.79 -3.05 -3.45
CA ASN A 225 -23.90 -2.37 -4.12
C ASN A 225 -23.46 -1.28 -5.11
N GLY A 226 -22.16 -1.13 -5.38
CA GLY A 226 -21.64 -0.15 -6.34
C GLY A 226 -21.68 1.30 -5.86
N VAL A 227 -21.81 1.53 -4.55
CA VAL A 227 -21.70 2.88 -3.98
C VAL A 227 -20.25 3.35 -4.09
N GLN A 228 -20.06 4.55 -4.62
CA GLN A 228 -18.73 5.12 -4.84
C GLN A 228 -18.04 5.50 -3.51
N PRO A 229 -16.69 5.48 -3.45
CA PRO A 229 -15.93 5.81 -2.24
C PRO A 229 -15.96 7.27 -1.80
N LEU A 230 -16.48 8.17 -2.65
CA LEU A 230 -16.65 9.60 -2.39
C LEU A 230 -18.01 9.92 -1.76
N ALA A 231 -18.00 10.71 -0.68
CA ALA A 231 -19.22 11.15 0.00
C ALA A 231 -19.94 12.21 -0.85
N SER A 232 -21.28 12.21 -0.83
CA SER A 232 -22.08 13.23 -1.51
C SER A 232 -21.85 14.65 -0.98
N ASN A 233 -21.41 14.78 0.27
CA ASN A 233 -21.09 16.05 0.94
C ASN A 233 -19.57 16.31 1.07
N SER A 234 -18.74 15.61 0.28
CA SER A 234 -17.29 15.77 0.32
C SER A 234 -16.85 17.19 -0.04
N SER A 235 -15.82 17.68 0.64
CA SER A 235 -15.22 19.01 0.45
C SER A 235 -14.16 19.06 -0.66
N ILE A 236 -13.93 17.95 -1.37
CA ILE A 236 -12.92 17.92 -2.43
C ILE A 236 -13.23 18.91 -3.56
N ASP A 237 -12.18 19.41 -4.18
CA ASP A 237 -12.32 20.27 -5.34
C ASP A 237 -12.95 19.51 -6.50
N LYS A 238 -14.04 20.08 -7.04
CA LYS A 238 -14.88 19.47 -8.08
C LYS A 238 -14.11 19.15 -9.35
N GLN A 239 -12.97 19.80 -9.61
CA GLN A 239 -12.14 19.51 -10.78
C GLN A 239 -11.58 18.08 -10.80
N TYR A 240 -11.40 17.45 -9.63
CA TYR A 240 -10.86 16.09 -9.51
C TYR A 240 -11.94 15.00 -9.51
N VAL A 241 -13.22 15.37 -9.31
CA VAL A 241 -14.32 14.41 -9.22
C VAL A 241 -14.43 13.52 -10.47
N PRO A 242 -14.41 14.06 -11.71
CA PRO A 242 -14.51 13.22 -12.90
C PRO A 242 -13.39 12.18 -12.99
N PHE A 243 -12.16 12.59 -12.65
CA PHE A 243 -11.00 11.70 -12.65
C PHE A 243 -11.15 10.53 -11.64
N LEU A 244 -11.66 10.84 -10.44
CA LEU A 244 -11.91 9.84 -9.42
C LEU A 244 -13.01 8.87 -9.86
N GLU A 245 -14.11 9.39 -10.40
CA GLU A 245 -15.22 8.58 -10.93
C GLU A 245 -14.76 7.64 -12.05
N GLU A 246 -13.91 8.11 -12.97
CA GLU A 246 -13.33 7.27 -14.03
C GLU A 246 -12.37 6.19 -13.48
N CYS A 247 -11.69 6.43 -12.36
CA CYS A 247 -10.91 5.40 -11.67
C CYS A 247 -11.80 4.32 -11.05
N TRP A 248 -13.03 4.67 -10.67
CA TRP A 248 -14.00 3.78 -10.02
C TRP A 248 -15.12 3.26 -10.94
N SER A 249 -15.00 3.47 -12.24
CA SER A 249 -15.87 2.88 -13.26
C SER A 249 -15.85 1.35 -13.23
N ARG A 250 -16.68 0.71 -14.06
CA ARG A 250 -16.64 -0.75 -14.23
C ARG A 250 -15.27 -1.19 -14.74
N PRO A 251 -14.77 -2.40 -14.42
CA PRO A 251 -13.39 -2.80 -14.70
C PRO A 251 -12.90 -2.56 -16.14
N LEU A 252 -13.75 -2.75 -17.14
CA LEU A 252 -13.42 -2.54 -18.57
C LEU A 252 -13.49 -1.07 -19.02
N GLU A 253 -14.14 -0.21 -18.23
CA GLU A 253 -14.36 1.21 -18.50
C GLU A 253 -13.41 2.10 -17.68
N ARG A 254 -12.65 1.53 -16.74
CA ARG A 254 -11.69 2.27 -15.92
C ARG A 254 -10.55 2.82 -16.76
N LEU A 255 -9.98 3.93 -16.28
CA LEU A 255 -8.80 4.53 -16.88
C LEU A 255 -7.64 3.53 -17.02
N THR A 256 -6.94 3.61 -18.15
CA THR A 256 -5.64 2.95 -18.28
C THR A 256 -4.58 3.72 -17.49
N VAL A 257 -3.45 3.06 -17.21
CA VAL A 257 -2.30 3.71 -16.57
C VAL A 257 -1.83 4.92 -17.40
N ASP A 258 -1.80 4.81 -18.73
CA ASP A 258 -1.39 5.89 -19.61
C ASP A 258 -2.34 7.10 -19.56
N CYS A 259 -3.65 6.86 -19.45
CA CYS A 259 -4.63 7.93 -19.27
C CYS A 259 -4.43 8.64 -17.92
N ILE A 260 -4.17 7.90 -16.85
CA ILE A 260 -3.86 8.48 -15.53
C ILE A 260 -2.61 9.35 -15.62
N LEU A 261 -1.52 8.84 -16.21
CA LEU A 261 -0.28 9.60 -16.37
C LEU A 261 -0.49 10.86 -17.22
N SER A 262 -1.33 10.77 -18.25
CA SER A 262 -1.66 11.90 -19.13
C SER A 262 -2.48 12.97 -18.38
N TYR A 263 -3.52 12.56 -17.66
CA TYR A 263 -4.33 13.46 -16.83
C TYR A 263 -3.46 14.22 -15.83
N VAL A 264 -2.54 13.53 -15.17
CA VAL A 264 -1.66 14.14 -14.18
C VAL A 264 -0.72 15.14 -14.82
N ARG A 265 -0.10 14.80 -15.94
CA ARG A 265 0.76 15.76 -16.67
C ARG A 265 0.01 17.03 -17.08
N SER A 266 -1.29 16.93 -17.36
CA SER A 266 -2.11 18.10 -17.70
C SER A 266 -2.68 18.86 -16.49
N ALA A 267 -2.86 18.18 -15.36
CA ALA A 267 -3.46 18.76 -14.14
C ALA A 267 -2.44 19.50 -13.25
N LEU A 268 -1.14 19.33 -13.51
CA LEU A 268 -0.07 20.02 -12.78
C LEU A 268 0.33 21.30 -13.53
N PRO A 269 0.34 22.47 -12.86
CA PRO A 269 0.98 23.65 -13.41
C PRO A 269 2.46 23.37 -13.66
N SER A 270 2.99 23.96 -14.75
CA SER A 270 4.40 23.87 -15.16
C SER A 270 5.37 24.40 -14.11
#